data_AF-A0A956P774-F1
#
_entry.id   AF-A0A956P774-F1
#
_cell.length_a   1.000
_cell.length_b   1.000
_cell.length_c   1.000
_cell.angle_alpha   90.00
_cell.angle_beta   90.00
_cell.angle_gamma   90.00
#
_symmetry.space_group_name_H-M   'P 1'
#
loop_
_entity.id
_entity.type
_entity.pdbx_description
1 polymer ?
#
loop_
_entity_poly.entity_id
_entity_poly.type
_entity_poly.pdbx_seq_one_letter_code
_entity_poly.pdbx_strand_id
1 'polypeptide(L)'
;MHEASSASIILFEIGLDALLIPALKEVDDPLQTEIFRLIDLDESRHLAMDYWLLERKARGVDRMRVPPRLRDLPALAMMGIALPAGFFANSLGARGMLRKMGAPERIEQYWRRVDDVPRRAPGAMKLPAYRVGVEMQRRLQRLAGMGARMGRPRAA
;
A
#
# COMPACT_ATOMS: atom_id res chain seq x y z
N MET A 1 1.88 -0.96 -19.93
CA MET A 1 2.81 -1.13 -18.78
C MET A 1 2.78 0.01 -17.77
N HIS A 2 2.58 1.29 -18.16
CA HIS A 2 2.72 2.42 -17.22
C HIS A 2 1.65 2.58 -16.11
N GLU A 3 0.39 2.16 -16.32
CA GLU A 3 -0.67 2.38 -15.31
C GLU A 3 -0.54 1.44 -14.11
N ALA A 4 -0.22 0.17 -14.37
CA ALA A 4 -0.02 -0.86 -13.36
C ALA A 4 1.09 -0.48 -12.37
N SER A 5 2.20 0.05 -12.88
CA SER A 5 3.31 0.51 -12.05
C SER A 5 2.89 1.60 -11.06
N SER A 6 2.15 2.63 -11.51
CA SER A 6 1.76 3.75 -10.65
C SER A 6 0.72 3.35 -9.60
N ALA A 7 -0.18 2.43 -9.94
CA ALA A 7 -1.12 1.86 -8.98
C ALA A 7 -0.42 0.98 -7.93
N SER A 8 0.62 0.24 -8.32
CA SER A 8 1.37 -0.62 -7.40
C SER A 8 2.30 0.17 -6.50
N ILE A 9 2.95 1.22 -7.02
CA ILE A 9 3.88 2.06 -6.25
C ILE A 9 3.15 2.68 -5.08
N ILE A 10 2.04 3.40 -5.30
CA ILE A 10 1.33 4.05 -4.19
C ILE A 10 0.84 3.07 -3.10
N LEU A 11 0.38 1.87 -3.49
CA LEU A 11 -0.05 0.86 -2.53
C LEU A 11 1.13 0.26 -1.76
N PHE A 12 2.31 0.23 -2.36
CA PHE A 12 3.56 -0.17 -1.71
C PHE A 12 4.07 0.91 -0.76
N GLU A 13 4.13 2.17 -1.19
CA GLU A 13 4.53 3.32 -0.36
C GLU A 13 3.63 3.44 0.89
N ILE A 14 2.31 3.28 0.75
CA ILE A 14 1.40 3.24 1.92
C ILE A 14 1.73 2.06 2.84
N GLY A 15 2.12 0.91 2.30
CA GLY A 15 2.56 -0.24 3.07
C GLY A 15 3.86 0.01 3.84
N LEU A 16 4.84 0.67 3.20
CA LEU A 16 6.09 1.07 3.83
C LEU A 16 5.84 2.03 5.00
N ASP A 17 5.11 3.10 4.75
CA ASP A 17 4.82 4.14 5.74
C ASP A 17 3.95 3.63 6.91
N ALA A 18 2.90 2.85 6.64
CA ALA A 18 1.94 2.48 7.67
C ALA A 18 2.33 1.22 8.45
N LEU A 19 3.10 0.32 7.82
CA LEU A 19 3.41 -0.99 8.39
C LEU A 19 4.90 -1.16 8.67
N LEU A 20 5.76 -1.00 7.67
CA LEU A 20 7.18 -1.36 7.79
C LEU A 20 7.96 -0.37 8.65
N ILE A 21 7.94 0.92 8.30
CA ILE A 21 8.70 1.95 9.00
C ILE A 21 8.35 2.00 10.50
N PRO A 22 7.07 1.98 10.90
CA PRO A 22 6.71 1.96 12.32
C PRO A 22 7.15 0.68 13.03
N ALA A 23 7.24 -0.45 12.32
CA ALA A 23 7.75 -1.71 12.88
C ALA A 23 9.28 -1.71 13.05
N LEU A 24 10.00 -0.71 12.54
CA LEU A 24 11.45 -0.57 12.72
C LEU A 24 11.83 0.45 13.82
N LYS A 25 10.88 1.30 14.27
CA LYS A 25 11.08 2.33 15.31
C LYS A 25 10.98 1.73 16.73
N GLU A 26 11.96 0.93 17.13
CA GLU A 26 11.89 0.13 18.37
C GLU A 26 12.88 0.52 19.46
N VAL A 27 13.79 1.43 19.17
CA VAL A 27 14.86 1.79 20.10
C VAL A 27 14.73 3.26 20.44
N ASP A 28 14.80 3.57 21.74
CA ASP A 28 14.94 4.94 22.23
C ASP A 28 16.38 5.40 21.98
N ASP A 29 16.69 5.59 20.70
CA ASP A 29 17.98 6.07 20.20
C ASP A 29 17.76 7.43 19.50
N PRO A 30 18.42 8.51 19.97
CA PRO A 30 18.29 9.82 19.34
C PRO A 30 18.77 9.84 17.88
N LEU A 31 19.75 9.01 17.51
CA LEU A 31 20.21 8.91 16.12
C LEU A 31 19.14 8.24 15.25
N GLN A 32 18.58 7.11 15.71
CA GLN A 32 17.44 6.47 15.06
C GLN A 32 16.28 7.46 14.86
N THR A 33 15.96 8.24 15.88
CA THR A 33 14.88 9.24 15.84
C THR A 33 15.10 10.27 14.72
N GLU A 34 16.31 10.81 14.61
CA GLU A 34 16.64 11.79 13.57
C GLU A 34 16.62 11.17 12.16
N ILE A 35 17.14 9.94 12.00
CA ILE A 35 17.11 9.23 10.72
C ILE A 35 15.67 8.98 10.29
N PHE A 36 14.81 8.48 11.20
CA PHE A 36 13.42 8.23 10.86
C PHE A 36 12.63 9.50 10.59
N ARG A 37 13.00 10.63 11.21
CA ARG A 37 12.42 11.93 10.86
C ARG A 37 12.72 12.30 9.40
N LEU A 38 13.94 12.02 8.92
CA LEU A 38 14.33 12.24 7.52
C LEU A 38 13.64 11.27 6.57
N ILE A 39 13.52 9.99 6.95
CA ILE A 39 12.78 8.99 6.17
C ILE A 39 11.31 9.41 6.03
N ASP A 40 10.64 9.74 7.14
CA ASP A 40 9.23 10.18 7.13
C ASP A 40 9.02 11.40 6.21
N LEU A 41 10.00 12.31 6.13
CA LEU A 41 9.97 13.45 5.21
C LEU A 41 10.04 13.02 3.75
N ASP A 42 10.87 12.04 3.40
CA ASP A 42 10.97 11.55 2.02
C ASP A 42 9.73 10.73 1.60
N GLU A 43 9.21 9.88 2.50
CA GLU A 43 7.96 9.14 2.28
C GLU A 43 6.78 10.09 2.00
N SER A 44 6.73 11.22 2.70
CA SER A 44 5.71 12.25 2.44
C SER A 44 5.79 12.83 1.02
N ARG A 45 7.01 12.96 0.47
CA ARG A 45 7.24 13.44 -0.90
C ARG A 45 6.91 12.38 -1.93
N HIS A 46 7.24 11.11 -1.67
CA HIS A 46 6.84 9.98 -2.51
C HIS A 46 5.31 9.91 -2.64
N LEU A 47 4.59 9.93 -1.53
CA LEU A 47 3.12 9.95 -1.53
C LEU A 47 2.54 11.14 -2.29
N ALA A 48 3.10 12.34 -2.10
CA ALA A 48 2.67 13.53 -2.85
C ALA A 48 2.87 13.38 -4.36
N MET A 49 4.02 12.83 -4.77
CA MET A 49 4.32 12.57 -6.18
C MET A 49 3.38 11.50 -6.77
N ASP A 50 3.07 10.46 -6.01
CA ASP A 50 2.15 9.40 -6.41
C ASP A 50 0.72 9.91 -6.60
N TYR A 51 0.21 10.72 -5.67
CA TYR A 51 -1.11 11.36 -5.84
C TYR A 51 -1.16 12.18 -7.12
N TRP A 52 -0.13 12.99 -7.38
CA TRP A 52 -0.02 13.75 -8.62
C TRP A 52 0.04 12.86 -9.86
N LEU A 53 0.77 11.75 -9.80
CA LEU A 53 0.93 10.82 -10.90
C LEU A 53 -0.38 10.09 -11.23
N LEU A 54 -1.14 9.67 -10.21
CA LEU A 54 -2.47 9.08 -10.37
C LEU A 54 -3.42 10.07 -11.06
N GLU A 55 -3.45 11.32 -10.62
CA GLU A 55 -4.27 12.38 -11.23
C GLU A 55 -3.88 12.64 -12.69
N ARG A 56 -2.58 12.77 -12.95
CA ARG A 56 -2.08 13.00 -14.30
C ARG A 56 -2.44 11.85 -15.24
N LYS A 57 -2.36 10.61 -14.76
CA LYS A 57 -2.73 9.42 -15.54
C LYS A 57 -4.23 9.33 -15.75
N ALA A 58 -5.03 9.61 -14.73
CA ALA A 58 -6.48 9.60 -14.84
C ALA A 58 -6.99 10.57 -15.92
N ARG A 59 -6.36 11.75 -16.05
CA ARG A 59 -6.63 12.70 -17.15
C ARG A 59 -6.23 12.15 -18.54
N GLY A 60 -5.20 11.30 -18.61
CA GLY A 60 -4.77 10.65 -19.85
C GLY A 60 -5.58 9.40 -20.22
N VAL A 61 -6.16 8.72 -19.24
CA VAL A 61 -6.95 7.49 -19.42
C VAL A 61 -8.27 7.75 -20.15
N ASP A 62 -8.81 8.97 -20.14
CA ASP A 62 -9.94 9.35 -21.01
C ASP A 62 -9.67 9.11 -22.52
N ARG A 63 -8.39 8.91 -22.91
CA ARG A 63 -7.97 8.66 -24.30
C ARG A 63 -7.60 7.21 -24.61
N MET A 64 -7.51 6.31 -23.64
CA MET A 64 -7.12 4.90 -23.86
C MET A 64 -7.93 3.93 -22.99
N ARG A 65 -8.93 3.30 -23.60
CA ARG A 65 -9.60 2.11 -23.04
C ARG A 65 -8.74 0.88 -23.30
N VAL A 66 -7.77 0.59 -22.43
CA VAL A 66 -7.11 -0.72 -22.42
C VAL A 66 -7.41 -1.38 -21.09
N PRO A 67 -8.30 -2.38 -21.03
CA PRO A 67 -8.45 -3.16 -19.81
C PRO A 67 -7.12 -3.90 -19.53
N PRO A 68 -6.63 -3.91 -18.28
CA PRO A 68 -5.49 -4.73 -17.93
C PRO A 68 -5.85 -6.19 -18.21
N ARG A 69 -5.02 -6.89 -18.99
CA ARG A 69 -5.21 -8.32 -19.25
C ARG A 69 -4.92 -9.05 -17.95
N LEU A 70 -5.81 -9.95 -17.53
CA LEU A 70 -5.70 -10.76 -16.32
C LEU A 70 -4.36 -11.52 -16.21
N ARG A 71 -3.70 -11.78 -17.35
CA ARG A 71 -2.37 -12.39 -17.46
C ARG A 71 -1.24 -11.56 -16.85
N ASP A 72 -1.41 -10.24 -16.68
CA ASP A 72 -0.36 -9.35 -16.16
C ASP A 72 -0.41 -9.18 -14.63
N LEU A 73 -1.49 -9.65 -13.98
CA LEU A 73 -1.65 -9.62 -12.52
C LEU A 73 -0.60 -10.41 -11.71
N PRO A 74 -0.11 -11.58 -12.15
CA PRO A 74 0.82 -12.38 -11.35
C PRO A 74 2.14 -11.66 -11.08
N ALA A 75 2.68 -10.92 -12.06
CA ALA A 75 3.91 -10.16 -11.90
C ALA A 75 3.73 -8.97 -10.94
N LEU A 76 2.56 -8.32 -11.00
CA LEU A 76 2.23 -7.16 -10.19
C LEU A 76 1.99 -7.52 -8.71
N ALA A 77 1.32 -8.63 -8.48
CA ALA A 77 1.12 -9.22 -7.16
C ALA A 77 2.42 -9.75 -6.54
N MET A 78 3.28 -10.35 -7.38
CA MET A 78 4.57 -10.89 -6.94
C MET A 78 5.59 -9.78 -6.64
N MET A 79 5.60 -8.65 -7.34
CA MET A 79 6.54 -7.57 -7.00
C MET A 79 6.25 -6.89 -5.65
N GLY A 80 4.98 -6.76 -5.25
CA GLY A 80 4.61 -6.17 -3.96
C GLY A 80 4.77 -7.10 -2.75
N ILE A 81 4.85 -8.41 -2.97
CA ILE A 81 4.82 -9.43 -1.88
C ILE A 81 6.09 -10.30 -1.86
N ALA A 82 6.69 -10.63 -3.01
CA ALA A 82 7.79 -11.60 -3.08
C ALA A 82 9.16 -11.02 -2.69
N LEU A 83 9.41 -9.73 -2.97
CA LEU A 83 10.63 -9.06 -2.53
C LEU A 83 10.72 -8.98 -0.99
N PRO A 84 9.65 -8.60 -0.27
CA PRO A 84 9.59 -8.75 1.17
C PRO A 84 9.68 -10.23 1.60
N ALA A 85 8.89 -11.14 1.02
CA ALA A 85 8.84 -12.53 1.49
C ALA A 85 10.19 -13.26 1.37
N GLY A 86 10.96 -13.06 0.30
CA GLY A 86 12.28 -13.70 0.13
C GLY A 86 13.36 -13.09 1.04
N PHE A 87 13.33 -11.78 1.25
CA PHE A 87 14.28 -11.09 2.14
C PHE A 87 13.96 -11.33 3.62
N PHE A 88 12.68 -11.46 3.96
CA PHE A 88 12.22 -11.64 5.34
C PHE A 88 12.09 -13.11 5.76
N ALA A 89 11.77 -14.07 4.90
CA ALA A 89 11.53 -15.46 5.34
C ALA A 89 12.71 -16.14 6.05
N ASN A 90 13.95 -15.70 5.81
CA ASN A 90 15.17 -16.36 6.32
C ASN A 90 15.82 -15.72 7.55
N SER A 91 15.20 -14.73 8.21
CA SER A 91 15.75 -14.16 9.45
C SER A 91 14.83 -14.36 10.66
N LEU A 92 15.39 -14.75 11.81
CA LEU A 92 14.66 -14.86 13.08
C LEU A 92 13.98 -13.52 13.46
N GLY A 93 14.54 -12.39 13.05
CA GLY A 93 13.96 -11.05 13.23
C GLY A 93 12.71 -10.78 12.38
N ALA A 94 12.59 -11.40 11.21
CA ALA A 94 11.47 -11.17 10.32
C ALA A 94 10.12 -11.66 10.85
N ARG A 95 10.09 -12.76 11.63
CA ARG A 95 8.84 -13.19 12.27
C ARG A 95 8.35 -12.16 13.29
N GLY A 96 9.28 -11.56 14.05
CA GLY A 96 8.97 -10.50 15.00
C GLY A 96 8.46 -9.23 14.30
N MET A 97 9.10 -8.86 13.19
CA MET A 97 8.70 -7.71 12.38
C MET A 97 7.37 -7.94 11.66
N LEU A 98 7.13 -9.12 11.07
CA LEU A 98 5.85 -9.49 10.45
C LEU A 98 4.71 -9.44 11.48
N ARG A 99 4.95 -9.87 12.72
CA ARG A 99 3.95 -9.74 13.80
C ARG A 99 3.62 -8.28 14.11
N LYS A 100 4.62 -7.38 14.07
CA LYS A 100 4.44 -5.94 14.33
C LYS A 100 3.74 -5.23 13.18
N MET A 101 4.09 -5.55 11.94
CA MET A 101 3.38 -5.09 10.75
C MET A 101 1.93 -5.60 10.74
N GLY A 102 1.71 -6.83 11.18
CA GLY A 102 0.40 -7.45 11.32
C GLY A 102 -0.39 -7.04 12.57
N ALA A 103 0.05 -6.05 13.35
CA ALA A 103 -0.71 -5.57 14.49
C ALA A 103 -2.03 -4.93 14.01
N PRO A 104 -3.18 -5.19 14.67
CA PRO A 104 -4.49 -4.71 14.23
C PRO A 104 -4.53 -3.19 14.00
N GLU A 105 -3.90 -2.42 14.87
CA GLU A 105 -3.86 -0.95 14.81
C GLU A 105 -3.08 -0.46 13.59
N ARG A 106 -2.03 -1.20 13.19
CA ARG A 106 -1.21 -0.89 12.01
C ARG A 106 -1.95 -1.22 10.72
N ILE A 107 -2.61 -2.38 10.68
CA ILE A 107 -3.46 -2.75 9.56
C ILE A 107 -4.63 -1.77 9.41
N GLU A 108 -5.23 -1.31 10.51
CA GLU A 108 -6.24 -0.27 10.48
C GLU A 108 -5.69 1.06 9.93
N GLN A 109 -4.52 1.50 10.41
CA GLN A 109 -3.85 2.70 9.92
C GLN A 109 -3.58 2.62 8.41
N TYR A 110 -3.11 1.46 7.93
CA TYR A 110 -2.90 1.18 6.51
C TYR A 110 -4.21 1.36 5.71
N TRP A 111 -5.31 0.73 6.14
CA TRP A 111 -6.58 0.85 5.43
C TRP A 111 -7.15 2.25 5.46
N ARG A 112 -7.01 2.97 6.59
CA ARG A 112 -7.37 4.39 6.67
C ARG A 112 -6.65 5.21 5.61
N ARG A 113 -5.36 4.95 5.37
CA ARG A 113 -4.60 5.65 4.31
C ARG A 113 -5.01 5.22 2.90
N VAL A 114 -5.25 3.94 2.66
CA VAL A 114 -5.75 3.45 1.36
C VAL A 114 -7.11 4.08 1.03
N ASP A 115 -8.03 4.14 2.01
CA ASP A 115 -9.36 4.73 1.84
C ASP A 115 -9.32 6.27 1.66
N ASP A 116 -8.22 6.94 2.06
CA ASP A 116 -8.02 8.37 1.87
C ASP A 116 -7.46 8.73 0.48
N VAL A 117 -6.89 7.75 -0.25
CA VAL A 117 -6.32 7.98 -1.58
C VAL A 117 -7.33 8.62 -2.55
N PRO A 118 -8.59 8.15 -2.68
CA PRO A 118 -9.55 8.79 -3.58
C PRO A 118 -9.94 10.22 -3.16
N ARG A 119 -9.71 10.61 -1.90
CA ARG A 119 -9.92 12.01 -1.47
C ARG A 119 -8.77 12.91 -1.91
N ARG A 120 -7.54 12.40 -1.88
CA ARG A 120 -6.33 13.13 -2.29
C ARG A 120 -6.07 13.10 -3.78
N ALA A 121 -6.48 12.02 -4.44
CA ALA A 121 -6.41 11.81 -5.87
C ALA A 121 -7.74 11.22 -6.39
N PRO A 122 -8.80 12.04 -6.58
CA PRO A 122 -10.11 11.61 -7.10
C PRO A 122 -10.06 10.78 -8.39
N GLY A 123 -9.09 11.04 -9.26
CA GLY A 123 -8.85 10.32 -10.50
C GLY A 123 -8.35 8.89 -10.30
N ALA A 124 -7.82 8.53 -9.12
CA ALA A 124 -7.27 7.20 -8.85
C ALA A 124 -8.28 6.08 -9.15
N MET A 125 -9.56 6.28 -8.79
CA MET A 125 -10.62 5.30 -9.03
C MET A 125 -10.98 5.14 -10.50
N LYS A 126 -10.55 6.05 -11.39
CA LYS A 126 -10.71 5.90 -12.84
C LYS A 126 -9.75 4.87 -13.41
N LEU A 127 -8.61 4.64 -12.76
CA LEU A 127 -7.55 3.74 -13.20
C LEU A 127 -7.90 2.27 -12.89
N PRO A 128 -8.13 1.40 -13.91
CA PRO A 128 -8.35 -0.02 -13.68
C PRO A 128 -7.32 -0.69 -12.78
N ALA A 129 -6.03 -0.37 -12.93
CA ALA A 129 -4.97 -1.02 -12.16
C ALA A 129 -5.08 -0.71 -10.66
N TYR A 130 -5.41 0.52 -10.30
CA TYR A 130 -5.59 0.93 -8.90
C TYR A 130 -6.77 0.19 -8.26
N ARG A 131 -7.92 0.11 -8.96
CA ARG A 131 -9.09 -0.65 -8.48
C ARG A 131 -8.78 -2.12 -8.26
N VAL A 132 -8.08 -2.75 -9.21
CA VAL A 132 -7.67 -4.15 -9.11
C VAL A 132 -6.72 -4.37 -7.94
N GLY A 133 -5.73 -3.50 -7.76
CA GLY A 133 -4.77 -3.57 -6.66
C GLY A 133 -5.45 -3.52 -5.29
N VAL A 134 -6.34 -2.55 -5.08
CA VAL A 134 -7.10 -2.41 -3.83
C VAL A 134 -7.98 -3.64 -3.57
N GLU A 135 -8.71 -4.12 -4.58
CA GLU A 135 -9.57 -5.31 -4.42
C GLU A 135 -8.74 -6.57 -4.10
N MET A 136 -7.58 -6.72 -4.75
CA MET A 136 -6.67 -7.83 -4.47
C MET A 136 -6.18 -7.80 -3.03
N GLN A 137 -5.77 -6.65 -2.50
CA GLN A 137 -5.36 -6.51 -1.11
C GLN A 137 -6.50 -6.77 -0.12
N ARG A 138 -7.72 -6.32 -0.42
CA ARG A 138 -8.92 -6.62 0.41
C ARG A 138 -9.23 -8.11 0.42
N ARG A 139 -9.00 -8.83 -0.69
CA ARG A 139 -9.15 -10.30 -0.75
C ARG A 139 -8.08 -10.99 0.07
N LEU A 140 -6.81 -10.59 -0.06
CA LEU A 140 -5.71 -11.15 0.72
C LEU A 140 -5.94 -10.97 2.22
N GLN A 141 -6.40 -9.79 2.67
CA GLN A 141 -6.72 -9.56 4.07
C GLN A 141 -7.85 -10.48 4.58
N ARG A 142 -8.92 -10.65 3.79
CA ARG A 142 -10.03 -11.55 4.13
C ARG A 142 -9.55 -13.01 4.26
N LEU A 143 -8.69 -13.45 3.34
CA LEU A 143 -8.10 -14.78 3.36
C LEU A 143 -7.13 -14.99 4.53
N ALA A 144 -6.40 -13.94 4.93
CA ALA A 144 -5.48 -13.96 6.07
C ALA A 144 -6.19 -13.99 7.44
N GLY A 145 -7.53 -14.04 7.51
CA GLY A 145 -8.25 -14.21 8.77
C GLY A 145 -8.26 -12.97 9.68
N MET A 146 -7.89 -11.79 9.18
CA MET A 146 -7.98 -10.51 9.91
C MET A 146 -9.35 -9.84 9.73
N GLY A 147 -10.41 -10.65 9.59
CA GLY A 147 -11.80 -10.24 9.49
C GLY A 147 -12.48 -10.09 10.86
N ALA A 148 -11.80 -9.47 11.82
CA ALA A 148 -12.47 -9.06 13.06
C ALA A 148 -13.21 -7.74 12.81
N ARG A 149 -14.53 -7.86 12.59
CA ARG A 149 -15.57 -6.84 12.82
C ARG A 149 -15.20 -5.41 12.41
N MET A 150 -15.46 -5.03 11.16
CA MET A 150 -15.83 -3.63 10.89
C MET A 150 -16.96 -3.53 9.87
N GLY A 151 -18.12 -3.15 10.42
CA GLY A 151 -19.11 -2.25 9.83
C GLY A 151 -19.47 -2.46 8.36
N ARG A 152 -20.48 -3.30 8.12
CA ARG A 152 -21.47 -2.92 7.10
C ARG A 152 -22.14 -1.63 7.59
N PRO A 153 -22.24 -0.56 6.78
CA PRO A 153 -23.17 0.51 7.11
C PRO A 153 -24.57 -0.10 7.19
N ARG A 154 -25.25 0.12 8.33
CA ARG A 154 -26.70 -0.08 8.37
C ARG A 154 -27.29 0.92 7.39
N ALA A 155 -27.94 0.42 6.35
CA ALA A 155 -28.85 1.22 5.55
C ALA A 155 -29.90 1.79 6.51
N ALA A 156 -29.97 3.11 6.57
CA ALA A 156 -31.13 3.83 7.09
C ALA A 156 -32.24 3.80 6.03
#